data_AF-A0A2E5XWP7-F1
#
_entry.id   AF-A0A2E5XWP7-F1
#
_cell.length_a   1.000
_cell.length_b   1.000
_cell.length_c   1.000
_cell.angle_alpha   90.00
_cell.angle_beta   90.00
_cell.angle_gamma   90.00
#
_symmetry.space_group_name_H-M   'P 1'
#
loop_
_entity.id
_entity.type
_entity.pdbx_description
1 polymer ?
#
loop_
_entity_poly.entity_id
_entity_poly.type
_entity_poly.pdbx_seq_one_letter_code
_entity_poly.pdbx_strand_id
1 'polypeptide(L)' 'MHDHSTFEEGLKYRPEYSWPEEGSIRNCPRCDDEMELIENLKNYYGKPWWCSDCQWQFSEEEFQEKNHENKSEE' A
#
# COMPACT_ATOMS: atom_id res chain seq x y z
N MET A 1 -16.81 -8.69 40.01
CA MET A 1 -16.68 -9.33 38.68
C MET A 1 -15.84 -8.36 37.87
N HIS A 2 -14.56 -8.65 37.71
CA HIS A 2 -13.67 -7.81 36.90
C HIS A 2 -13.97 -8.16 35.45
N ASP A 3 -14.61 -7.24 34.76
CA ASP A 3 -14.88 -7.29 33.32
C ASP A 3 -13.54 -7.25 32.60
N HIS A 4 -12.97 -8.44 32.35
CA HIS A 4 -11.84 -8.57 31.45
C HIS A 4 -12.43 -8.47 30.06
N SER A 5 -12.49 -7.23 29.55
CA SER A 5 -12.78 -6.92 28.16
C SER A 5 -12.01 -7.90 27.29
N THR A 6 -12.78 -8.68 26.54
CA THR A 6 -12.32 -9.72 25.64
C THR A 6 -11.26 -9.12 24.72
N PHE A 7 -10.01 -9.45 25.00
CA PHE A 7 -8.92 -9.34 24.04
C PHE A 7 -9.20 -10.39 22.97
N GLU A 8 -10.15 -10.10 22.07
CA GLU A 8 -10.54 -10.95 20.93
C GLU A 8 -9.41 -10.97 19.90
N GLU A 9 -8.37 -11.72 20.26
CA GLU A 9 -7.63 -12.66 19.45
C GLU A 9 -7.83 -12.54 17.92
N GLY A 10 -6.95 -11.79 17.25
CA GLY A 10 -6.93 -11.77 15.79
C GLY A 10 -5.96 -10.82 15.11
N LEU A 11 -4.73 -10.68 15.63
CA LEU A 11 -3.60 -9.98 14.99
C LEU A 11 -3.48 -10.29 13.50
N LYS A 12 -3.93 -9.41 12.59
CA LYS A 12 -3.24 -9.00 11.35
C LYS A 12 -3.83 -7.66 10.86
N TYR A 13 -3.22 -6.55 11.26
CA TYR A 13 -3.55 -5.23 10.71
C TYR A 13 -3.16 -5.24 9.23
N ARG A 14 -4.14 -5.43 8.33
CA ARG A 14 -3.93 -5.18 6.90
C ARG A 14 -4.13 -3.68 6.73
N PRO A 15 -3.09 -2.91 6.36
CA PRO A 15 -3.29 -1.50 6.09
C PRO A 15 -4.35 -1.34 5.01
N GLU A 16 -5.25 -0.38 5.16
CA GLU A 16 -6.31 -0.09 4.20
C GLU A 16 -5.72 0.63 2.98
N TYR A 17 -4.92 -0.09 2.19
CA TYR A 17 -4.36 0.46 0.96
C TYR A 17 -5.44 0.56 -0.11
N SER A 18 -5.44 1.69 -0.82
CA SER A 18 -6.23 1.86 -2.04
C SER A 18 -5.67 0.95 -3.13
N TRP A 19 -6.46 -0.06 -3.52
CA TRP A 19 -6.11 -0.96 -4.62
C TRP A 19 -6.66 -0.38 -5.93
N PRO A 20 -5.83 -0.20 -6.97
CA PRO A 20 -6.28 0.30 -8.25
C PRO A 20 -7.10 -0.77 -9.00
N GLU A 21 -7.76 -0.38 -10.09
CA GLU A 21 -8.56 -1.29 -10.92
C GLU A 21 -7.69 -2.41 -11.51
N GLU A 22 -8.23 -3.61 -11.60
CA GLU A 22 -7.54 -4.77 -12.17
C GLU A 22 -7.15 -4.47 -13.63
N GLY A 23 -5.85 -4.53 -13.93
CA GLY A 23 -5.31 -4.11 -15.24
C GLY A 23 -4.82 -2.67 -15.29
N SER A 24 -4.81 -1.93 -14.18
CA SER A 24 -4.13 -0.65 -14.09
C SER A 24 -2.63 -0.84 -14.32
N ILE A 25 -2.04 0.05 -15.13
CA ILE A 25 -0.61 0.07 -15.42
C ILE A 25 -0.01 1.33 -14.77
N ARG A 26 1.15 1.19 -14.11
CA ARG A 26 1.85 2.29 -13.47
C ARG A 26 3.36 2.13 -13.63
N ASN A 27 4.05 3.25 -13.80
CA ASN A 27 5.51 3.29 -13.85
C ASN A 27 6.12 3.50 -12.47
N CYS A 28 7.27 2.87 -12.22
CA CYS A 28 8.02 2.99 -11.00
C CYS A 28 8.59 4.41 -10.84
N PRO A 29 8.40 5.09 -9.70
CA PRO A 29 8.85 6.45 -9.52
C PRO A 29 10.39 6.58 -9.39
N ARG A 30 11.12 5.46 -9.36
CA ARG A 30 12.58 5.42 -9.27
C ARG A 30 13.29 5.05 -10.56
N CYS A 31 12.76 4.09 -11.31
CA CYS A 31 13.38 3.60 -12.54
C CYS A 31 12.55 3.85 -13.79
N ASP A 32 11.34 4.42 -13.66
CA ASP A 32 10.38 4.68 -14.75
C ASP A 32 9.87 3.43 -15.49
N ASP A 33 10.24 2.24 -15.00
CA ASP A 33 9.84 0.95 -15.59
C ASP A 33 8.40 0.56 -15.21
N GLU A 34 7.79 -0.32 -16.00
CA GLU A 34 6.41 -0.79 -15.78
C GLU A 34 6.35 -1.67 -14.52
N MET A 35 5.44 -1.36 -13.60
CA MET A 35 5.25 -2.13 -12.38
C MET A 35 4.17 -3.19 -12.55
N GLU A 36 4.36 -4.31 -11.87
CA GLU A 36 3.36 -5.35 -11.75
C GLU A 36 2.30 -4.96 -10.71
N LEU A 37 1.04 -5.00 -11.11
CA LEU A 37 -0.09 -4.87 -10.20
C LEU A 37 -0.33 -6.21 -9.51
N ILE A 38 -0.12 -6.25 -8.20
CA ILE A 38 -0.48 -7.39 -7.37
C ILE A 38 -2.00 -7.45 -7.23
N GLU A 39 -2.59 -8.63 -7.24
CA GLU A 39 -4.02 -8.81 -6.98
C GLU A 39 -4.36 -8.51 -5.52
N ASN A 40 -5.57 -7.99 -5.24
CA ASN A 40 -6.03 -7.67 -3.88
C ASN A 40 -6.39 -8.93 -3.08
N LEU A 41 -5.39 -9.77 -2.81
CA LEU A 41 -5.55 -11.03 -2.10
C LEU A 41 -5.76 -10.75 -0.60
N LYS A 42 -6.75 -11.40 0.01
CA LYS A 42 -7.07 -11.27 1.45
C LYS A 42 -5.90 -11.63 2.37
N ASN A 43 -5.01 -12.50 1.90
CA ASN A 43 -3.83 -12.96 2.63
C ASN A 43 -2.55 -12.17 2.29
N TYR A 44 -2.64 -11.16 1.42
CA TYR A 44 -1.52 -10.31 1.04
C TYR A 44 -1.55 -9.03 1.87
N TYR A 45 -0.41 -8.74 2.52
CA TYR A 45 -0.24 -7.61 3.45
C TYR A 45 0.73 -6.54 2.90
N GLY A 46 1.15 -6.68 1.65
CA GLY A 46 1.99 -5.71 0.96
C GLY A 46 1.18 -4.62 0.26
N LYS A 47 1.87 -3.82 -0.56
CA LYS A 47 1.26 -2.75 -1.35
C LYS A 47 0.88 -3.25 -2.77
N PRO A 48 -0.08 -2.60 -3.45
CA PRO A 48 -0.57 -3.05 -4.76
C PRO A 48 0.48 -3.05 -5.87
N TRP A 49 1.43 -2.11 -5.87
CA TRP A 49 2.40 -1.98 -6.96
C TRP A 49 3.72 -2.64 -6.60
N TRP A 50 4.18 -3.56 -7.43
CA TRP A 50 5.47 -4.24 -7.29
C TRP A 50 6.38 -3.91 -8.47
N CYS A 51 7.59 -3.44 -8.19
CA CYS A 51 8.63 -3.23 -9.21
C CYS A 51 9.68 -4.33 -9.09
N SER A 52 9.83 -5.15 -10.14
CA SER A 52 10.84 -6.22 -10.24
C SER A 52 12.27 -5.70 -10.25
N ASP A 53 12.55 -4.63 -11.00
CA ASP A 53 13.89 -4.05 -11.12
C ASP A 53 14.38 -3.40 -9.83
N CYS A 54 13.49 -2.65 -9.17
CA CYS A 54 13.81 -2.03 -7.89
C CYS A 54 13.69 -3.02 -6.72
N GLN A 55 12.92 -4.10 -6.86
CA GLN A 55 12.48 -4.96 -5.76
C GLN A 55 11.76 -4.16 -4.65
N TRP A 56 10.90 -3.25 -5.06
CA TRP A 56 10.18 -2.34 -4.16
C TRP A 56 8.68 -2.33 -4.39
N GLN A 57 7.97 -2.00 -3.31
CA GLN A 57 6.51 -1.94 -3.26
C GLN A 57 6.04 -0.49 -3.07
N PHE A 58 5.01 -0.10 -3.82
CA PHE A 58 4.40 1.23 -3.73
C PHE A 58 2.89 1.13 -3.56
N SER A 59 2.31 2.01 -2.77
CA SER A 59 0.85 2.12 -2.63
C SER A 59 0.31 3.21 -3.55
N GLU A 60 -0.96 3.11 -3.92
CA GLU A 60 -1.59 4.13 -4.77
C GLU A 60 -1.54 5.53 -4.13
N GLU A 61 -1.61 5.59 -2.80
CA GLU A 61 -1.49 6.82 -2.01
C GLU A 61 -0.15 7.53 -2.22
N GLU A 62 0.98 6.81 -2.29
CA GLU A 62 2.30 7.43 -2.53
C GLU A 62 2.37 8.15 -3.89
N PHE A 63 1.53 7.74 -4.83
CA PHE A 63 1.41 8.43 -6.11
C PHE A 63 0.40 9.58 -6.08
N GLN A 64 -0.60 9.53 -5.20
CA GLN A 64 -1.57 10.61 -5.00
C GLN A 64 -0.97 11.76 -4.17
N GLU A 65 -0.11 11.45 -3.19
CA GLU A 65 0.53 12.43 -2.31
C GLU A 65 1.56 13.34 -3.01
N LYS A 66 2.01 12.99 -4.22
CA LYS A 66 2.81 13.91 -5.07
C LYS A 66 2.08 15.20 -5.46
N ASN A 67 0.79 15.35 -5.15
CA ASN A 67 0.05 16.60 -5.29
C ASN A 67 -0.03 17.44 -4.00
N HIS A 68 0.57 17.02 -2.88
CA HIS A 68 0.50 17.79 -1.63
C HIS A 68 1.79 17.76 -0.79
N GLU A 69 2.94 18.04 -1.40
CA GLU A 69 4.11 18.53 -0.68
C GLU A 69 4.42 19.97 -1.10
N ASN A 70 3.57 20.87 -0.59
CA ASN A 70 3.95 22.23 -0.21
C ASN A 70 3.32 22.48 1.17
N LYS A 71 4.01 22.09 2.25
CA LYS A 71 3.91 22.65 3.62
C LYS A 71 5.01 21.96 4.45
N SER A 72 6.18 22.57 4.59
CA SER A 72 6.53 23.56 5.63
C SER A 72 6.69 22.93 7.02
N GLU A 73 7.88 23.10 7.59
CA GLU A 73 8.21 23.41 8.99
C GLU A 73 9.75 23.37 9.09
N GLU A 74 10.45 24.48 8.82
CA GLU A 74 10.89 25.55 9.76
C GLU A 74 11.62 25.04 11.03
#